data_AF-A0AAD9J4S4-F1
#
_entry.id   AF-A0AAD9J4S4-F1
#
_cell.length_a   1.000
_cell.length_b   1.000
_cell.length_c   1.000
_cell.angle_alpha   90.00
_cell.angle_beta   90.00
_cell.angle_gamma   90.00
#
_symmetry.space_group_name_H-M   'P 1'
#
loop_
_entity.id
_entity.type
_entity.pdbx_description
1 polymer ?
#
loop_
_entity_poly.entity_id
_entity_poly.type
_entity_poly.pdbx_seq_one_letter_code
_entity_poly.pdbx_strand_id
1 'polypeptide(L)'
;MSSSGYIYTQHMDEMSSAKHGPFYITNILETNHPDVKECGSQVGGGGVSVYYSHSLQLMFFSYANGKSFASALNKNMDELPVLFPITIKSSNGSKSGSSSQPLVQWMEVANHPGLICCMTQTSNNPIVIMVKPDSFLIQEVKIQPAKAKIQDMVAIRHSGSNCDQRTTLILLCEDGSLRIYMANTEQTNYWISPTLQPHGVITVLKPQKKKKVIKSGKPAGQVTFPIDFFEHVQQSSDIEFGGNDV
;
A
#
# COMPACT_ATOMS: atom_id res chain seq x y z
N MET A 1 -19.36 -6.43 -5.21
CA MET A 1 -20.14 -6.79 -4.00
C MET A 1 -21.47 -6.07 -4.05
N SER A 2 -22.56 -6.71 -3.64
CA SER A 2 -23.92 -6.13 -3.67
C SER A 2 -24.27 -5.35 -2.40
N SER A 3 -25.33 -4.55 -2.46
CA SER A 3 -25.96 -3.93 -1.29
C SER A 3 -26.46 -4.94 -0.26
N SER A 4 -26.70 -6.19 -0.65
CA SER A 4 -27.01 -7.29 0.26
C SER A 4 -25.78 -7.93 0.92
N GLY A 5 -24.56 -7.53 0.53
CA GLY A 5 -23.31 -8.04 1.12
C GLY A 5 -22.67 -9.20 0.37
N TYR A 6 -23.37 -9.81 -0.59
CA TYR A 6 -22.80 -10.91 -1.38
C TYR A 6 -21.69 -10.42 -2.32
N ILE A 7 -20.60 -11.17 -2.36
CA ILE A 7 -19.51 -11.03 -3.33
C ILE A 7 -19.84 -11.98 -4.47
N TYR A 8 -19.90 -11.45 -5.69
CA TYR A 8 -20.17 -12.26 -6.88
C TYR A 8 -18.88 -12.46 -7.66
N THR A 9 -18.68 -13.66 -8.17
CA THR A 9 -17.53 -14.04 -8.97
C THR A 9 -18.00 -14.61 -10.31
N GLN A 10 -17.14 -14.52 -11.32
CA GLN A 10 -17.41 -15.13 -12.63
C GLN A 10 -16.07 -15.55 -13.22
N HIS A 11 -15.97 -16.82 -13.59
CA HIS A 11 -14.81 -17.29 -14.35
C HIS A 11 -14.84 -16.66 -15.74
N MET A 12 -13.70 -16.14 -16.20
CA MET A 12 -13.56 -15.53 -17.51
C MET A 12 -13.29 -16.63 -18.55
N ASP A 13 -14.36 -17.06 -19.22
CA ASP A 13 -14.34 -18.02 -20.32
C ASP A 13 -15.21 -17.53 -21.50
N GLU A 14 -15.34 -18.35 -22.55
CA GLU A 14 -16.15 -17.99 -23.72
C GLU A 14 -17.65 -17.82 -23.39
N MET A 15 -18.17 -18.53 -22.38
CA MET A 15 -19.57 -18.39 -21.95
C MET A 15 -19.81 -17.06 -21.22
N SER A 16 -18.81 -16.55 -20.51
CA SER A 16 -18.83 -15.22 -19.90
C SER A 16 -18.62 -14.09 -20.92
N SER A 17 -18.47 -14.42 -22.21
CA SER A 17 -18.33 -13.43 -23.27
C SER A 17 -19.65 -12.71 -23.52
N ALA A 18 -19.64 -11.37 -23.43
CA ALA A 18 -20.79 -10.52 -23.73
C ALA A 18 -21.19 -10.51 -25.23
N LYS A 19 -20.65 -11.41 -26.07
CA LYS A 19 -21.00 -11.57 -27.48
C LYS A 19 -22.50 -11.80 -27.70
N HIS A 20 -23.18 -12.45 -26.75
CA HIS A 20 -24.62 -12.76 -26.81
C HIS A 20 -25.49 -11.75 -26.05
N GLY A 21 -24.94 -10.61 -25.64
CA GLY A 21 -25.63 -9.58 -24.86
C GLY A 21 -25.32 -9.65 -23.36
N PRO A 22 -26.02 -8.85 -22.54
CA PRO A 22 -25.81 -8.82 -21.10
C PRO A 22 -26.25 -10.14 -20.45
N PHE A 23 -25.51 -10.56 -19.43
CA PHE A 23 -25.84 -11.74 -18.62
C PHE A 23 -25.80 -11.39 -17.13
N TYR A 24 -26.51 -12.19 -16.33
CA TYR A 24 -26.52 -12.05 -14.88
C TYR A 24 -25.39 -12.86 -14.26
N ILE A 25 -24.67 -12.27 -13.31
CA ILE A 25 -23.70 -12.99 -12.50
C ILE A 25 -24.45 -13.60 -11.31
N THR A 26 -24.37 -14.93 -11.18
CA THR A 26 -25.11 -15.68 -10.16
C THR A 26 -24.21 -16.36 -9.14
N ASN A 27 -22.93 -16.57 -9.46
CA ASN A 27 -22.03 -17.28 -8.55
C ASN A 27 -21.66 -16.34 -7.41
N ILE A 28 -21.91 -16.82 -6.19
CA ILE A 28 -21.60 -16.10 -4.95
C ILE A 28 -20.37 -16.74 -4.34
N LEU A 29 -19.39 -15.90 -4.00
CA LEU A 29 -18.24 -16.30 -3.23
C LEU A 29 -18.65 -16.38 -1.75
N GLU A 30 -18.64 -17.60 -1.21
CA GLU A 30 -19.08 -17.83 0.16
C GLU A 30 -18.09 -17.25 1.18
N THR A 31 -18.62 -16.44 2.11
CA THR A 31 -17.85 -15.80 3.18
C THR A 31 -18.28 -16.37 4.53
N ASN A 32 -17.49 -17.28 5.11
CA ASN A 32 -17.80 -17.86 6.41
C ASN A 32 -16.94 -17.25 7.52
N HIS A 33 -17.54 -16.41 8.37
CA HIS A 33 -16.88 -15.88 9.57
C HIS A 33 -17.90 -15.47 10.64
N PRO A 34 -17.65 -15.72 11.95
CA PRO A 34 -18.62 -15.43 13.03
C PRO A 34 -19.08 -13.98 13.12
N ASP A 35 -18.23 -13.03 12.73
CA ASP A 35 -18.56 -11.60 12.69
C ASP A 35 -19.33 -11.17 11.44
N VAL A 36 -19.41 -12.04 10.42
CA VAL A 36 -20.19 -11.82 9.20
C VAL A 36 -21.54 -12.50 9.40
N LYS A 37 -22.40 -11.84 10.18
CA LYS A 37 -23.75 -12.35 10.44
C LYS A 37 -24.71 -11.92 9.34
N GLU A 38 -25.59 -12.83 8.96
CA GLU A 38 -26.78 -12.52 8.20
C GLU A 38 -27.85 -11.96 9.15
N CYS A 39 -28.38 -10.79 8.82
CA CYS A 39 -29.54 -10.21 9.48
C CYS A 39 -30.58 -9.89 8.42
N GLY A 40 -31.67 -10.67 8.37
CA GLY A 40 -32.61 -10.63 7.26
C GLY A 40 -31.96 -11.08 5.95
N SER A 41 -32.11 -10.30 4.88
CA SER A 41 -31.52 -10.58 3.54
C SER A 41 -30.14 -9.93 3.33
N GLN A 42 -29.51 -9.41 4.38
CA GLN A 42 -28.24 -8.70 4.32
C GLN A 42 -27.14 -9.39 5.12
N VAL A 43 -26.04 -9.68 4.44
CA VAL A 43 -24.78 -10.17 5.00
C VAL A 43 -23.96 -8.97 5.48
N GLY A 44 -23.57 -8.94 6.77
CA GLY A 44 -22.73 -7.87 7.32
C GLY A 44 -23.36 -6.47 7.27
N GLY A 45 -24.68 -6.36 7.13
CA GLY A 45 -25.40 -5.09 6.94
C GLY A 45 -25.32 -4.53 5.51
N GLY A 46 -24.72 -5.28 4.57
CA GLY A 46 -24.57 -4.88 3.18
C GLY A 46 -23.11 -4.69 2.77
N GLY A 47 -22.86 -4.75 1.46
CA GLY A 47 -21.53 -4.67 0.91
C GLY A 47 -21.11 -3.26 0.56
N VAL A 48 -19.85 -2.89 0.84
CA VAL A 48 -19.35 -1.52 0.63
C VAL A 48 -18.22 -1.47 -0.37
N SER A 49 -17.20 -2.31 -0.20
CA SER A 49 -16.04 -2.30 -1.08
C SER A 49 -15.42 -3.69 -1.21
N VAL A 50 -14.81 -3.94 -2.35
CA VAL A 50 -14.02 -5.15 -2.61
C VAL A 50 -12.86 -4.78 -3.52
N TYR A 51 -11.70 -5.35 -3.25
CA TYR A 51 -10.47 -5.13 -4.01
C TYR A 51 -9.66 -6.41 -4.02
N TYR A 52 -9.21 -6.83 -5.20
CA TYR A 52 -8.30 -7.96 -5.33
C TYR A 52 -6.89 -7.46 -5.62
N SER A 53 -5.98 -7.77 -4.71
CA SER A 53 -4.55 -7.53 -4.82
C SER A 53 -3.92 -8.67 -5.60
N HIS A 54 -3.51 -8.41 -6.84
CA HIS A 54 -2.84 -9.41 -7.66
C HIS A 54 -1.44 -9.73 -7.10
N SER A 55 -0.72 -8.71 -6.62
CA SER A 55 0.64 -8.85 -6.10
C SER A 55 0.69 -9.72 -4.83
N LEU A 56 -0.33 -9.63 -3.97
CA LEU A 56 -0.41 -10.41 -2.74
C LEU A 56 -1.27 -11.66 -2.87
N GLN A 57 -2.01 -11.80 -3.97
CA GLN A 57 -3.06 -12.80 -4.15
C GLN A 57 -4.10 -12.79 -3.01
N LEU A 58 -4.41 -11.59 -2.50
CA LEU A 58 -5.36 -11.38 -1.41
C LEU A 58 -6.55 -10.55 -1.88
N MET A 59 -7.74 -10.92 -1.44
CA MET A 59 -8.95 -10.11 -1.56
C MET A 59 -9.17 -9.31 -0.28
N PHE A 60 -9.37 -8.01 -0.41
CA PHE A 60 -9.73 -7.08 0.65
C PHE A 60 -11.17 -6.64 0.45
N PHE A 61 -11.95 -6.61 1.53
CA PHE A 61 -13.35 -6.24 1.43
C PHE A 61 -13.91 -5.70 2.73
N SER A 62 -14.94 -4.88 2.62
CA SER A 62 -15.61 -4.23 3.76
C SER A 62 -17.13 -4.28 3.63
N TYR A 63 -17.77 -4.51 4.78
CA TYR A 63 -19.22 -4.48 4.94
C TYR A 63 -19.69 -3.20 5.64
N ALA A 64 -20.97 -2.87 5.50
CA ALA A 64 -21.59 -1.66 6.02
C ALA A 64 -21.64 -1.59 7.55
N ASN A 65 -21.59 -2.74 8.24
CA ASN A 65 -21.38 -2.80 9.69
C ASN A 65 -19.96 -2.36 10.13
N GLY A 66 -19.10 -1.99 9.19
CA GLY A 66 -17.75 -1.50 9.42
C GLY A 66 -16.70 -2.58 9.60
N LYS A 67 -17.04 -3.87 9.45
CA LYS A 67 -16.08 -4.96 9.49
C LYS A 67 -15.40 -5.09 8.13
N SER A 68 -14.08 -5.21 8.18
CA SER A 68 -13.24 -5.35 7.00
C SER A 68 -12.36 -6.58 7.15
N PHE A 69 -12.14 -7.29 6.06
CA PHE A 69 -11.39 -8.54 6.04
C PHE A 69 -10.42 -8.55 4.86
N ALA A 70 -9.35 -9.31 5.03
CA ALA A 70 -8.53 -9.80 3.93
C ALA A 70 -8.64 -11.32 3.88
N SER A 71 -8.55 -11.91 2.69
CA SER A 71 -8.56 -13.36 2.53
C SER A 71 -7.78 -13.78 1.31
N ALA A 72 -7.10 -14.92 1.40
CA ALA A 72 -6.54 -15.57 0.23
C ALA A 72 -7.68 -16.25 -0.53
N LEU A 73 -7.66 -16.14 -1.85
CA LEU A 73 -8.65 -16.80 -2.70
C LEU A 73 -8.19 -18.23 -3.00
N ASN A 74 -9.09 -19.21 -2.93
CA ASN A 74 -8.75 -20.58 -3.29
C ASN A 74 -8.44 -20.71 -4.80
N LYS A 75 -7.79 -21.80 -5.23
CA LYS A 75 -7.42 -21.98 -6.66
C LYS A 75 -8.61 -21.94 -7.62
N ASN A 76 -9.80 -22.31 -7.13
CA ASN A 76 -11.02 -22.38 -7.93
C ASN A 76 -11.83 -21.06 -7.90
N MET A 77 -11.42 -20.08 -7.08
CA MET A 77 -12.11 -18.80 -6.87
C MET A 77 -13.55 -18.89 -6.34
N ASP A 78 -13.90 -20.01 -5.70
CA ASP A 78 -15.27 -20.33 -5.27
C ASP A 78 -15.51 -20.08 -3.77
N GLU A 79 -14.45 -20.12 -2.96
CA GLU A 79 -14.56 -19.99 -1.49
C GLU A 79 -13.41 -19.15 -0.91
N LEU A 80 -13.71 -18.50 0.22
CA LEU A 80 -12.73 -17.81 1.06
C LEU A 80 -12.38 -18.66 2.29
N PRO A 81 -11.29 -19.45 2.24
CA PRO A 81 -10.99 -20.44 3.27
C PRO A 81 -10.68 -19.83 4.64
N VAL A 82 -10.02 -18.67 4.68
CA VAL A 82 -9.62 -18.00 5.93
C VAL A 82 -9.82 -16.50 5.79
N LEU A 83 -10.62 -15.92 6.68
CA LEU A 83 -10.84 -14.48 6.77
C LEU A 83 -9.96 -13.86 7.87
N PHE A 84 -9.12 -12.91 7.49
CA PHE A 84 -8.26 -12.15 8.40
C PHE A 84 -8.88 -10.79 8.69
N PRO A 85 -9.37 -10.53 9.92
CA PRO A 85 -10.02 -9.26 10.24
C PRO A 85 -9.03 -8.10 10.26
N ILE A 86 -9.38 -7.00 9.61
CA ILE A 86 -8.63 -5.74 9.61
C ILE A 86 -9.25 -4.84 10.69
N THR A 87 -8.57 -4.74 11.84
CA THR A 87 -9.05 -3.96 12.98
C THR A 87 -8.25 -2.67 13.14
N ILE A 88 -8.91 -1.53 12.94
CA ILE A 88 -8.33 -0.21 13.17
C ILE A 88 -8.49 0.13 14.66
N LYS A 89 -7.37 0.22 15.39
CA LYS A 89 -7.39 0.59 16.81
C LYS A 89 -7.51 2.10 16.95
N SER A 90 -8.54 2.56 17.66
CA SER A 90 -8.61 3.97 18.10
C SER A 90 -7.45 4.25 19.06
N SER A 91 -6.71 5.34 18.83
CA SER A 91 -5.54 5.72 19.62
C SER A 91 -5.86 6.18 21.05
N ASN A 92 -7.14 6.24 21.44
CA ASN A 92 -7.57 6.66 22.78
C ASN A 92 -8.27 5.49 23.48
N GLY A 93 -7.72 5.05 24.62
CA GLY A 93 -8.14 3.88 25.41
C GLY A 93 -9.51 3.94 26.08
N SER A 94 -10.53 4.52 25.44
CA SER A 94 -11.91 4.47 25.91
C SER A 94 -12.59 3.16 25.47
N LYS A 95 -12.96 2.33 26.45
CA LYS A 95 -13.76 1.09 26.31
C LYS A 95 -15.24 1.36 25.94
N SER A 96 -15.51 2.23 24.97
CA SER A 96 -16.86 2.49 24.45
C SER A 96 -16.80 2.55 22.93
N GLY A 97 -17.57 1.67 22.28
CA GLY A 97 -17.68 1.42 20.84
C GLY A 97 -16.90 2.38 19.93
N SER A 98 -15.68 2.00 19.52
CA SER A 98 -15.12 2.55 18.30
C SER A 98 -16.09 2.17 17.19
N SER A 99 -16.76 3.16 16.58
CA SER A 99 -17.59 2.95 15.41
C SER A 99 -16.69 2.41 14.30
N SER A 100 -16.60 1.08 14.21
CA SER A 100 -15.96 0.41 13.09
C SER A 100 -16.63 0.97 11.84
N GLN A 101 -15.85 1.49 10.92
CA GLN A 101 -16.36 2.05 9.68
C GLN A 101 -15.75 1.29 8.51
N PRO A 102 -16.46 1.16 7.38
CA PRO A 102 -15.98 0.40 6.25
C PRO A 102 -14.73 1.07 5.64
N LEU A 103 -13.86 0.27 5.03
CA LEU A 103 -12.74 0.76 4.24
C LEU A 103 -13.15 0.81 2.78
N VAL A 104 -12.69 1.82 2.04
CA VAL A 104 -13.01 2.08 0.64
C VAL A 104 -11.76 2.54 -0.11
N GLN A 105 -11.82 2.66 -1.43
CA GLN A 105 -10.73 3.22 -2.26
C GLN A 105 -9.38 2.52 -1.99
N TRP A 106 -9.40 1.19 -2.04
CA TRP A 106 -8.20 0.37 -1.89
C TRP A 106 -7.23 0.59 -3.05
N MET A 107 -5.94 0.64 -2.75
CA MET A 107 -4.88 0.72 -3.74
C MET A 107 -3.61 0.04 -3.25
N GLU A 108 -2.91 -0.64 -4.14
CA GLU A 108 -1.53 -1.08 -3.91
C GLU A 108 -0.54 0.05 -4.11
N VAL A 109 0.55 0.04 -3.33
CA VAL A 109 1.67 0.96 -3.55
C VAL A 109 2.73 0.28 -4.42
N ALA A 110 2.89 0.78 -5.64
CA ALA A 110 3.92 0.29 -6.55
C ALA A 110 5.32 0.34 -5.92
N ASN A 111 6.10 -0.72 -6.15
CA ASN A 111 7.46 -0.89 -5.61
C ASN A 111 7.55 -0.93 -4.07
N HIS A 112 6.43 -1.09 -3.36
CA HIS A 112 6.41 -1.30 -1.90
C HIS A 112 5.65 -2.59 -1.56
N PRO A 113 6.32 -3.76 -1.59
CA PRO A 113 5.66 -5.04 -1.37
C PRO A 113 4.91 -5.08 -0.03
N GLY A 114 3.68 -5.61 -0.05
CA GLY A 114 2.83 -5.73 1.13
C GLY A 114 2.15 -4.44 1.57
N LEU A 115 2.38 -3.30 0.91
CA LEU A 115 1.77 -2.04 1.29
C LEU A 115 0.48 -1.76 0.49
N ILE A 116 -0.63 -1.67 1.22
CA ILE A 116 -1.94 -1.32 0.72
C ILE A 116 -2.37 -0.01 1.38
N CYS A 117 -2.91 0.93 0.60
CA CYS A 117 -3.59 2.11 1.11
C CYS A 117 -5.09 1.98 0.89
N CYS A 118 -5.89 2.55 1.79
CA CYS A 118 -7.33 2.67 1.64
C CYS A 118 -7.82 3.87 2.44
N MET A 119 -9.10 4.18 2.31
CA MET A 119 -9.76 5.29 3.00
C MET A 119 -10.82 4.76 3.94
N THR A 120 -10.99 5.37 5.10
CA THR A 120 -12.18 5.13 5.93
C THR A 120 -13.39 5.79 5.29
N GLN A 121 -14.52 5.10 5.17
CA GLN A 121 -15.69 5.63 4.45
C GLN A 121 -16.28 6.90 5.08
N THR A 122 -16.45 6.94 6.41
CA THR A 122 -17.17 8.03 7.08
C THR A 122 -16.26 9.18 7.47
N SER A 123 -15.11 8.91 8.09
CA SER A 123 -14.17 9.97 8.49
C SER A 123 -13.28 10.47 7.36
N ASN A 124 -13.25 9.79 6.21
CA ASN A 124 -12.39 10.14 5.09
C ASN A 124 -10.91 10.32 5.49
N ASN A 125 -10.40 9.44 6.37
CA ASN A 125 -9.01 9.39 6.77
C ASN A 125 -8.27 8.32 5.94
N PRO A 126 -7.05 8.60 5.45
CA PRO A 126 -6.20 7.60 4.85
C PRO A 126 -5.71 6.58 5.86
N ILE A 127 -5.74 5.32 5.45
CA ILE A 127 -5.21 4.18 6.17
C ILE A 127 -4.12 3.55 5.32
N VAL A 128 -2.96 3.32 5.95
CA VAL A 128 -1.84 2.59 5.38
C VAL A 128 -1.75 1.25 6.08
N ILE A 129 -1.78 0.16 5.31
CA ILE A 129 -1.77 -1.21 5.80
C ILE A 129 -0.53 -1.91 5.24
N MET A 130 0.36 -2.35 6.14
CA MET A 130 1.43 -3.26 5.81
C MET A 130 1.01 -4.69 6.16
N VAL A 131 0.83 -5.50 5.13
CA VAL A 131 0.49 -6.91 5.21
C VAL A 131 1.76 -7.69 5.54
N LYS A 132 1.78 -8.38 6.67
CA LYS A 132 2.81 -9.36 7.03
C LYS A 132 2.21 -10.78 6.96
N PRO A 133 3.03 -11.84 7.03
CA PRO A 133 2.54 -13.22 7.03
C PRO A 133 1.43 -13.48 8.07
N ASP A 134 1.60 -12.98 9.30
CA ASP A 134 0.73 -13.34 10.43
C ASP A 134 -0.13 -12.18 10.93
N SER A 135 0.03 -10.96 10.41
CA SER A 135 -0.68 -9.80 10.92
C SER A 135 -0.68 -8.59 9.98
N PHE A 136 -1.56 -7.62 10.25
CA PHE A 136 -1.53 -6.30 9.64
C PHE A 136 -0.89 -5.28 10.58
N LEU A 137 -0.02 -4.43 10.05
CA LEU A 137 0.41 -3.19 10.70
C LEU A 137 -0.36 -2.04 10.06
N ILE A 138 -1.09 -1.28 10.87
CA ILE A 138 -2.04 -0.27 10.39
C ILE A 138 -1.63 1.09 10.93
N GLN A 139 -1.52 2.06 10.02
CA GLN A 139 -1.30 3.47 10.32
C GLN A 139 -2.49 4.27 9.80
N GLU A 140 -3.24 4.90 10.70
CA GLU A 140 -4.24 5.90 10.34
C GLU A 140 -3.60 7.29 10.26
N VAL A 141 -3.74 7.96 9.12
CA VAL A 141 -3.21 9.29 8.87
C VAL A 141 -4.30 10.31 9.18
N LYS A 142 -4.14 11.05 10.29
CA LYS A 142 -5.08 12.11 10.67
C LYS A 142 -4.79 13.39 9.90
N ILE A 143 -5.77 13.87 9.14
CA ILE A 143 -5.64 15.06 8.31
C ILE A 143 -5.78 16.34 9.14
N GLN A 144 -4.96 17.35 8.84
CA GLN A 144 -4.97 18.64 9.53
C GLN A 144 -5.07 19.80 8.54
N PRO A 145 -6.07 20.69 8.66
CA PRO A 145 -7.18 20.66 9.63
C PRO A 145 -8.13 19.47 9.43
N ALA A 146 -8.75 19.00 10.52
CA ALA A 146 -9.64 17.84 10.54
C ALA A 146 -10.94 18.01 9.72
N LYS A 147 -11.24 19.23 9.25
CA LYS A 147 -12.39 19.52 8.39
C LYS A 147 -12.10 19.37 6.89
N ALA A 148 -10.84 19.15 6.52
CA ALA A 148 -10.48 18.99 5.12
C ALA A 148 -11.08 17.71 4.56
N LYS A 149 -11.80 17.82 3.44
CA LYS A 149 -12.37 16.69 2.72
C LYS A 149 -11.41 16.26 1.63
N ILE A 150 -11.05 14.98 1.61
CA ILE A 150 -10.22 14.40 0.57
C ILE A 150 -11.12 14.03 -0.61
N GLN A 151 -10.77 14.54 -1.77
CA GLN A 151 -11.35 14.18 -3.05
C GLN A 151 -10.64 12.94 -3.63
N ASP A 152 -9.31 12.93 -3.58
CA ASP A 152 -8.51 11.82 -4.12
C ASP A 152 -7.19 11.63 -3.34
N MET A 153 -6.64 10.41 -3.41
CA MET A 153 -5.37 10.03 -2.79
C MET A 153 -4.55 9.18 -3.74
N VAL A 154 -3.26 9.50 -3.84
CA VAL A 154 -2.27 8.65 -4.49
C VAL A 154 -1.12 8.39 -3.52
N ALA A 155 -0.62 7.15 -3.50
CA ALA A 155 0.58 6.77 -2.77
C ALA A 155 1.71 6.45 -3.74
N ILE A 156 2.85 7.12 -3.58
CA ILE A 156 4.04 6.93 -4.42
C ILE A 156 5.25 6.54 -3.57
N ARG A 157 6.05 5.59 -4.06
CA ARG A 157 7.37 5.30 -3.51
C ARG A 157 8.44 6.03 -4.33
N HIS A 158 9.36 6.71 -3.66
CA HIS A 158 10.42 7.49 -4.31
C HIS A 158 11.71 7.47 -3.48
N SER A 159 12.83 7.75 -4.15
CA SER A 159 14.15 7.94 -3.54
C SER A 159 14.24 9.31 -2.87
N GLY A 160 14.58 9.35 -1.59
CA GLY A 160 14.97 10.58 -0.89
C GLY A 160 16.42 10.98 -1.17
N SER A 161 16.85 12.10 -0.57
CA SER A 161 18.18 12.71 -0.74
C SER A 161 19.36 11.82 -0.34
N ASN A 162 19.15 10.81 0.53
CA ASN A 162 20.17 9.85 0.95
C ASN A 162 20.06 8.49 0.23
N CYS A 163 19.34 8.40 -0.90
CA CYS A 163 18.96 7.13 -1.56
C CYS A 163 17.96 6.27 -0.75
N ASP A 164 17.52 6.74 0.42
CA ASP A 164 16.47 6.08 1.21
C ASP A 164 15.15 6.09 0.44
N GLN A 165 14.58 4.91 0.20
CA GLN A 165 13.25 4.80 -0.39
C GLN A 165 12.18 5.14 0.65
N ARG A 166 11.26 6.02 0.28
CA ARG A 166 10.15 6.46 1.13
C ARG A 166 8.83 6.36 0.38
N THR A 167 7.75 6.12 1.10
CA THR A 167 6.40 6.16 0.54
C THR A 167 5.66 7.36 1.07
N THR A 168 5.12 8.14 0.15
CA THR A 168 4.41 9.38 0.41
C THR A 168 3.01 9.30 -0.15
N LEU A 169 2.04 9.71 0.66
CA LEU A 169 0.65 9.86 0.31
C LEU A 169 0.44 11.32 -0.08
N ILE A 170 -0.06 11.54 -1.29
CA ILE A 170 -0.44 12.85 -1.82
C ILE A 170 -1.97 12.86 -1.88
N LEU A 171 -2.57 13.79 -1.14
CA LEU A 171 -4.01 13.95 -1.03
C LEU A 171 -4.43 15.21 -1.78
N LEU A 172 -5.43 15.08 -2.65
CA LEU A 172 -6.14 16.20 -3.23
C LEU A 172 -7.39 16.46 -2.38
N CYS A 173 -7.49 17.66 -1.81
CA CYS A 173 -8.67 18.08 -1.06
C CYS A 173 -9.67 18.81 -1.95
N GLU A 174 -10.96 18.81 -1.59
CA GLU A 174 -12.03 19.51 -2.33
C GLU A 174 -11.82 21.03 -2.44
N ASP A 175 -11.02 21.62 -1.53
CA ASP A 175 -10.62 23.03 -1.57
C ASP A 175 -9.47 23.31 -2.56
N GLY A 176 -9.04 22.29 -3.32
CA GLY A 176 -7.92 22.34 -4.25
C GLY A 176 -6.54 22.24 -3.59
N SER A 177 -6.46 22.10 -2.26
CA SER A 177 -5.18 21.95 -1.59
C SER A 177 -4.58 20.56 -1.81
N LEU A 178 -3.26 20.52 -2.04
CA LEU A 178 -2.49 19.28 -2.02
C LEU A 178 -1.84 19.11 -0.65
N ARG A 179 -1.99 17.92 -0.06
CA ARG A 179 -1.41 17.58 1.24
C ARG A 179 -0.57 16.34 1.14
N ILE A 180 0.60 16.40 1.79
CA ILE A 180 1.63 15.39 1.65
C ILE A 180 1.88 14.76 3.02
N TYR A 181 1.66 13.47 3.11
CA TYR A 181 1.89 12.68 4.31
C TYR A 181 2.87 11.54 4.01
N MET A 182 3.60 11.08 5.01
CA MET A 182 4.55 9.99 4.84
C MET A 182 4.06 8.74 5.57
N ALA A 183 4.20 7.60 4.90
CA ALA A 183 4.06 6.30 5.53
C ALA A 183 5.20 6.11 6.56
N ASN A 184 4.88 5.53 7.71
CA ASN A 184 5.85 5.25 8.75
C ASN A 184 6.79 4.14 8.28
N THR A 185 8.03 4.50 8.00
CA THR A 185 9.05 3.58 7.46
C THR A 185 9.36 2.42 8.39
N GLU A 186 9.25 2.60 9.71
CA GLU A 186 9.52 1.53 10.69
C GLU A 186 8.42 0.47 10.67
N GLN A 187 7.17 0.86 10.39
CA GLN A 187 6.03 -0.05 10.35
C GLN A 187 5.80 -0.66 8.97
N THR A 188 6.30 -0.02 7.91
CA THR A 188 5.98 -0.41 6.52
C THR A 188 7.11 -1.14 5.81
N ASN A 189 8.35 -1.10 6.30
CA ASN A 189 9.46 -1.72 5.57
C ASN A 189 9.70 -3.21 5.86
N TYR A 190 8.70 -3.97 6.35
CA TYR A 190 8.90 -5.38 6.72
C TYR A 190 9.52 -6.22 5.59
N TRP A 191 8.91 -6.24 4.39
CA TRP A 191 9.38 -7.02 3.24
C TRP A 191 10.68 -6.50 2.61
N ILE A 192 11.01 -5.24 2.86
CA ILE A 192 12.21 -4.57 2.33
C ILE A 192 13.34 -4.58 3.37
N SER A 193 13.07 -5.12 4.56
CA SER A 193 14.06 -5.24 5.62
C SER A 193 15.28 -6.03 5.13
N PRO A 194 16.52 -5.59 5.45
CA PRO A 194 17.74 -6.32 5.12
C PRO A 194 17.73 -7.78 5.59
N THR A 195 16.96 -8.10 6.63
CA THR A 195 16.82 -9.45 7.17
C THR A 195 16.15 -10.44 6.20
N LEU A 196 15.30 -9.94 5.30
CA LEU A 196 14.60 -10.76 4.30
C LEU A 196 15.27 -10.69 2.92
N GLN A 197 16.23 -9.79 2.74
CA GLN A 197 16.96 -9.68 1.49
C GLN A 197 17.97 -10.83 1.35
N PRO A 198 18.02 -11.50 0.19
CA PRO A 198 18.98 -12.57 -0.05
C PRO A 198 20.39 -11.99 0.08
N HIS A 199 21.14 -12.48 1.04
CA HIS A 199 22.55 -12.11 1.18
C HIS A 199 23.32 -12.86 0.09
N GLY A 200 23.87 -12.13 -0.88
CA GLY A 200 24.78 -12.74 -1.84
C GLY A 200 25.94 -13.41 -1.09
N VAL A 201 26.28 -14.65 -1.45
CA VAL A 201 27.35 -15.46 -0.84
C VAL A 201 28.70 -14.71 -0.78
N ILE A 202 28.90 -13.75 -1.68
CA ILE A 202 30.10 -12.90 -1.79
C ILE A 202 30.19 -11.87 -0.63
N THR A 203 29.07 -11.53 0.02
CA THR A 203 29.05 -10.52 1.10
C THR A 203 29.56 -11.06 2.43
N VAL A 204 29.53 -12.38 2.64
CA VAL A 204 30.09 -13.06 3.82
C VAL A 204 31.62 -12.97 3.86
N LEU A 205 32.25 -12.77 2.69
CA LEU A 205 33.71 -12.59 2.58
C LEU A 205 34.16 -11.14 2.76
N LYS A 206 33.24 -10.17 2.90
CA LYS A 206 33.63 -8.80 3.20
C LYS A 206 33.91 -8.69 4.70
N PRO A 207 35.17 -8.42 5.12
CA PRO A 207 35.47 -8.26 6.53
C PRO A 207 34.61 -7.13 7.10
N GLN A 208 34.01 -7.35 8.28
CA GLN A 208 33.27 -6.34 9.01
C GLN A 208 34.18 -5.11 9.17
N LYS A 209 33.90 -4.03 8.43
CA LYS A 209 34.55 -2.74 8.66
C LYS A 209 34.06 -2.25 10.01
N LYS A 210 34.79 -2.59 11.07
CA LYS A 210 34.69 -1.91 12.37
C LYS A 210 34.79 -0.42 12.09
N LYS A 211 33.78 0.35 12.49
CA LYS A 211 33.80 1.82 12.47
C LYS A 211 35.09 2.27 13.16
N LYS A 212 36.11 2.66 12.38
CA LYS A 212 37.25 3.39 12.90
C LYS A 212 36.74 4.79 13.23
N VAL A 213 36.75 5.13 14.51
CA VAL A 213 36.67 6.52 14.96
C VAL A 213 37.84 7.24 14.30
N ILE A 214 37.56 8.16 13.40
CA ILE A 214 38.57 8.99 12.75
C ILE A 214 38.98 10.04 13.79
N LYS A 215 40.11 9.81 14.46
CA LYS A 215 40.89 10.91 15.05
C LYS A 215 41.63 11.59 13.91
N SER A 216 41.43 12.90 13.80
CA SER A 216 42.13 13.79 12.88
C SER A 216 43.63 13.75 13.12
N GLY A 217 44.43 13.55 12.06
CA GLY A 217 45.89 13.67 12.15
C GLY A 217 46.70 13.04 11.02
N LYS A 218 46.77 13.75 9.87
CA LYS A 218 47.90 13.81 8.90
C LYS A 218 48.38 12.53 8.16
N PRO A 219 49.08 12.68 7.00
CA PRO A 219 48.79 11.89 5.80
C PRO A 219 49.84 10.82 5.50
N ALA A 220 49.44 9.73 4.83
CA ALA A 220 50.33 8.87 4.06
C ALA A 220 49.54 8.03 3.03
N GLY A 221 49.97 8.10 1.76
CA GLY A 221 49.62 7.17 0.70
C GLY A 221 48.59 7.70 -0.31
N GLN A 222 49.07 8.38 -1.37
CA GLN A 222 48.27 8.61 -2.58
C GLN A 222 47.82 7.26 -3.14
N VAL A 223 46.51 7.05 -3.24
CA VAL A 223 45.92 5.95 -3.98
C VAL A 223 45.54 6.51 -5.36
N THR A 224 46.32 6.16 -6.38
CA THR A 224 46.06 6.58 -7.76
C THR A 224 45.04 5.62 -8.37
N PHE A 225 43.81 6.08 -8.55
CA PHE A 225 42.81 5.38 -9.34
C PHE A 225 43.07 5.64 -10.83
N PRO A 226 42.83 4.67 -11.73
CA PRO A 226 42.85 4.93 -13.16
C PRO A 226 41.83 6.03 -13.47
N ILE A 227 42.26 7.04 -14.23
CA ILE A 227 41.42 8.16 -14.65
C ILE A 227 40.28 7.58 -15.50
N ASP A 228 39.08 7.61 -14.95
CA ASP A 228 37.88 7.19 -15.67
C ASP A 228 37.62 8.25 -16.77
N PHE A 229 37.32 7.80 -17.99
CA PHE A 229 37.28 8.64 -19.21
C PHE A 229 36.31 9.83 -19.11
N PHE A 230 35.44 9.83 -18.10
CA PHE A 230 34.42 10.84 -17.85
C PHE A 230 34.90 12.06 -17.04
N GLU A 231 36.13 12.10 -16.50
CA GLU A 231 36.65 13.30 -15.80
C GLU A 231 36.97 14.48 -16.73
N HIS A 232 37.02 14.27 -18.05
CA HIS A 232 37.16 15.37 -19.03
C HIS A 232 35.83 15.97 -19.47
N VAL A 233 34.69 15.50 -18.93
CA VAL A 233 33.40 16.14 -19.17
C VAL A 233 33.32 17.37 -18.28
N GLN A 234 33.87 18.49 -18.78
CA GLN A 234 33.52 19.79 -18.25
C GLN A 234 32.01 19.98 -18.42
N GLN A 235 31.30 20.10 -17.31
CA GLN A 235 29.93 20.57 -17.30
C GLN A 235 29.95 22.04 -17.74
N SER A 236 29.72 22.30 -19.03
CA SER A 236 29.55 23.65 -19.55
C SER A 236 28.28 24.24 -18.94
N SER A 237 28.41 25.36 -18.23
CA SER A 237 27.29 26.04 -17.56
C SER A 237 26.51 27.02 -18.47
N ASP A 238 26.76 27.02 -19.78
CA ASP A 238 26.06 27.92 -20.71
C ASP A 238 25.20 27.11 -21.68
N ILE A 239 23.96 26.83 -21.27
CA ILE A 239 22.89 26.47 -22.20
C ILE A 239 22.08 27.76 -22.40
N GLU A 240 22.44 28.55 -23.42
CA GLU A 240 21.56 29.59 -23.94
C GLU A 240 20.38 28.91 -24.65
N PHE A 241 19.20 28.97 -24.03
CA PHE A 241 17.94 28.69 -24.71
C PHE A 241 17.56 29.91 -25.55
N GLY A 242 17.92 29.90 -26.83
CA GLY A 242 17.57 30.99 -27.74
C GLY A 242 18.13 30.80 -29.14
N GLY A 243 17.62 29.82 -29.88
CA GLY A 243 17.82 29.78 -31.33
C GLY A 243 17.01 30.89 -31.99
N ASN A 244 17.67 31.75 -32.76
CA ASN A 244 17.00 32.63 -33.71
C ASN A 244 16.41 31.77 -34.82
N ASP A 245 15.09 31.59 -34.81
CA ASP A 245 14.35 31.28 -36.03
C ASP A 245 14.31 32.55 -36.89
N VAL A 246 15.17 32.56 -37.92
CA VAL A 246 15.15 33.38 -39.16
C VAL A 246 15.03 34.89 -39.00
#